data_AF-A0A4Z0FRL4-F1
#
_entry.id   AF-A0A4Z0FRL4-F1
#
_cell.length_a   1.000
_cell.length_b   1.000
_cell.length_c   1.000
_cell.angle_alpha   90.00
_cell.angle_beta   90.00
_cell.angle_gamma   90.00
#
_symmetry.space_group_name_H-M   'P 1'
#
loop_
_entity.id
_entity.type
_entity.pdbx_description
1 polymer ?
#
loop_
_entity_poly.entity_id
_entity_poly.type
_entity_poly.pdbx_seq_one_letter_code
_entity_poly.pdbx_strand_id
1 'polypeptide(L)'
;MAPAWPRRRFTTTTSALGLGLVLGASPAGPGRPHPNAARTAADDPYPALRLRWRDLALGTGFDPAAEPYADRLRQLGAQAAAHRAAMRPAADSLWPDQPYDPPTGITQSYARLATLAQAHAQPGTGLTGDSGLAADLARGLDHLDRTVYHPGTTPYGNWWEWQIGSPRLLLDTLAICHEQLPAELRERALAAVDHFVPDSLLGDYTGTSTGANRVDLCRVVALRGILGAAPDKIALARDALSPVFPYVTAGDGLYADGSFVQHTQVAYTGTYGQVLLDGLARLLHLLTGSPWEITDPARRNVHDSVERAFAPLIVGGLVMDCVSGRAISRGVQRGAPSLPTQSDHQRGHQIVAAVALLGESTGTTARERVHALVKSWIQADTHSPVLTDPRLPVAELARLHAIAAGPVPAAQQPVEHRLFAAMDRAAHRRPGWSAGLAMASDRIAHYENGNGENPRGWHTGAGMLSWWAGPETLGTYSDAFWPTADPYRLPGTTVSAKPLADNEGGSWGEPKPAARWVGGTTDGEFAAVGQEVHGLSSTLRARKSWFFLADAVVCLGAGITARDGTGVHTTVDHRNLGAGGTAELTVDGAAHPARGGLGF
;
A
#
# COMPACT_ATOMS: atom_id res chain seq x y z
N MET A 1 51.63 22.77 17.47
CA MET A 1 50.93 24.07 17.65
C MET A 1 49.72 23.84 18.54
N ALA A 2 49.44 24.78 19.44
CA ALA A 2 48.55 24.62 20.59
C ALA A 2 47.87 25.98 20.89
N PRO A 3 46.93 26.10 21.85
CA PRO A 3 45.77 25.22 22.12
C PRO A 3 44.50 26.03 22.48
N ALA A 4 43.40 25.33 22.81
CA ALA A 4 42.51 25.75 23.91
C ALA A 4 41.96 24.48 24.60
N TRP A 5 41.86 24.51 25.93
CA TRP A 5 41.71 23.31 26.79
C TRP A 5 40.46 23.45 27.70
N PRO A 6 40.19 22.61 28.73
CA PRO A 6 38.85 22.12 29.02
C PRO A 6 38.24 22.79 30.27
N ARG A 7 37.20 22.20 30.86
CA ARG A 7 37.12 22.06 32.33
C ARG A 7 36.18 20.96 32.79
N ARG A 8 36.52 20.36 33.93
CA ARG A 8 35.75 19.36 34.69
C ARG A 8 35.77 19.77 36.17
N ARG A 9 34.68 19.51 36.88
CA ARG A 9 34.56 19.26 38.34
C ARG A 9 34.56 20.42 39.37
N PHE A 10 33.76 20.14 40.43
CA PHE A 10 33.78 20.65 41.81
C PHE A 10 33.22 22.08 42.04
N THR A 11 32.49 22.42 43.13
CA THR A 11 32.17 21.67 44.38
C THR A 11 30.81 22.09 44.99
N THR A 12 30.27 21.28 45.89
CA THR A 12 29.18 21.59 46.83
C THR A 12 29.66 22.36 48.08
N THR A 13 28.79 23.19 48.67
CA THR A 13 28.86 23.59 50.10
C THR A 13 27.47 23.91 50.67
N THR A 14 27.20 23.40 51.87
CA THR A 14 25.98 23.54 52.68
C THR A 14 26.08 24.64 53.75
N SER A 15 24.92 24.97 54.37
CA SER A 15 24.68 25.67 55.66
C SER A 15 24.02 27.07 55.55
N ALA A 16 23.11 27.50 56.43
CA ALA A 16 22.30 26.77 57.43
C ALA A 16 21.14 27.63 58.00
N LEU A 17 20.13 26.93 58.58
CA LEU A 17 19.25 27.31 59.71
C LEU A 17 18.37 28.59 59.67
N GLY A 18 17.06 28.34 59.76
CA GLY A 18 16.05 29.24 60.34
C GLY A 18 14.89 28.40 60.90
N LEU A 19 14.69 28.38 62.22
CA LEU A 19 13.71 27.53 62.91
C LEU A 19 12.32 28.21 63.00
N GLY A 20 11.23 27.42 62.92
CA GLY A 20 9.88 27.92 63.14
C GLY A 20 8.81 26.81 63.20
N LEU A 21 8.65 26.16 64.35
CA LEU A 21 7.55 25.23 64.64
C LEU A 21 6.34 25.99 65.23
N VAL A 22 5.11 25.69 64.77
CA VAL A 22 3.94 25.38 65.61
C VAL A 22 3.04 24.37 64.86
N LEU A 23 2.40 23.48 65.61
CA LEU A 23 1.56 22.38 65.11
C LEU A 23 0.14 22.80 64.68
N GLY A 24 -0.45 22.02 63.77
CA GLY A 24 -1.89 21.97 63.51
C GLY A 24 -2.25 20.69 62.75
N ALA A 25 -3.00 19.78 63.36
CA ALA A 25 -3.31 18.47 62.80
C ALA A 25 -4.82 18.17 62.82
N SER A 26 -5.25 17.32 61.87
CA SER A 26 -6.58 16.69 61.72
C SER A 26 -7.61 17.44 60.85
N PRO A 27 -8.53 16.74 60.17
CA PRO A 27 -8.42 15.38 59.61
C PRO A 27 -8.83 15.31 58.11
N ALA A 28 -8.65 14.13 57.51
CA ALA A 28 -9.08 13.86 56.15
C ALA A 28 -10.62 13.90 55.99
N GLY A 29 -11.10 14.52 54.91
CA GLY A 29 -12.49 14.44 54.45
C GLY A 29 -12.62 13.53 53.22
N PRO A 30 -13.79 12.92 52.97
CA PRO A 30 -13.99 11.99 51.86
C PRO A 30 -13.90 12.71 50.51
N GLY A 31 -13.38 12.00 49.51
CA GLY A 31 -13.18 12.52 48.16
C GLY A 31 -14.48 13.04 47.53
N ARG A 32 -14.46 14.27 47.01
CA ARG A 32 -15.53 14.77 46.15
C ARG A 32 -15.53 13.97 44.84
N PRO A 33 -16.68 13.50 44.34
CA PRO A 33 -16.75 12.96 42.98
C PRO A 33 -16.40 14.09 42.01
N HIS A 34 -15.57 13.78 41.00
CA HIS A 34 -15.37 14.69 39.88
C HIS A 34 -16.73 14.96 39.23
N PRO A 35 -17.12 16.22 38.97
CA PRO A 35 -18.35 16.50 38.24
C PRO A 35 -18.19 15.94 36.83
N ASN A 36 -18.92 14.87 36.55
CA ASN A 36 -19.09 14.35 35.20
C ASN A 36 -19.85 15.42 34.41
N ALA A 37 -19.11 16.31 33.74
CA ALA A 37 -19.68 17.35 32.91
C ALA A 37 -20.39 16.66 31.75
N ALA A 38 -21.72 16.58 31.84
CA ALA A 38 -22.56 16.00 30.82
C ALA A 38 -22.40 16.82 29.53
N ARG A 39 -21.54 16.35 28.63
CA ARG A 39 -21.50 16.81 27.24
C ARG A 39 -22.91 16.64 26.68
N THR A 40 -23.43 17.67 26.05
CA THR A 40 -24.73 17.53 25.39
C THR A 40 -24.56 16.61 24.18
N ALA A 41 -25.64 15.98 23.71
CA ALA A 41 -25.58 15.13 22.52
C ALA A 41 -25.16 15.88 21.23
N ALA A 42 -25.12 17.22 21.26
CA ALA A 42 -24.58 18.07 20.18
C ALA A 42 -23.06 18.29 20.27
N ASP A 43 -22.42 18.02 21.42
CA ASP A 43 -20.99 18.22 21.68
C ASP A 43 -20.17 16.91 21.62
N ASP A 44 -20.80 15.76 21.32
CA ASP A 44 -20.11 14.47 21.20
C ASP A 44 -19.53 14.28 19.78
N PRO A 45 -18.20 14.25 19.61
CA PRO A 45 -17.59 14.09 18.29
C PRO A 45 -17.63 12.65 17.77
N TYR A 46 -17.84 11.63 18.62
CA TYR A 46 -17.66 10.24 18.21
C TYR A 46 -18.70 9.75 17.20
N PRO A 47 -20.02 10.04 17.33
CA PRO A 47 -21.02 9.66 16.33
C PRO A 47 -20.76 10.33 14.97
N ALA A 48 -20.31 11.58 14.95
CA ALA A 48 -19.97 12.31 13.72
C ALA A 48 -18.76 11.71 13.01
N LEU A 49 -17.69 11.37 13.75
CA LEU A 49 -16.51 10.69 13.19
C LEU A 49 -16.85 9.28 12.69
N ARG A 50 -17.69 8.54 13.41
CA ARG A 50 -18.20 7.22 12.99
C ARG A 50 -18.98 7.29 11.68
N LEU A 51 -19.89 8.27 11.54
CA LEU A 51 -20.65 8.47 10.31
C LEU A 51 -19.74 8.88 9.14
N ARG A 52 -18.79 9.80 9.36
CA ARG A 52 -17.78 10.15 8.35
C ARG A 52 -16.95 8.94 7.91
N TRP A 53 -16.60 8.02 8.83
CA TRP A 53 -15.93 6.78 8.47
C TRP A 53 -16.82 5.85 7.63
N ARG A 54 -18.09 5.69 8.01
CA ARG A 54 -19.06 4.91 7.23
C ARG A 54 -19.23 5.47 5.82
N ASP A 55 -19.29 6.79 5.68
CA ASP A 55 -19.42 7.46 4.38
C ASP A 55 -18.13 7.34 3.54
N LEU A 56 -16.94 7.31 4.17
CA LEU A 56 -15.68 6.95 3.52
C LEU A 56 -15.62 5.49 3.04
N ALA A 57 -16.31 4.58 3.73
CA ALA A 57 -16.31 3.15 3.42
C ALA A 57 -17.38 2.73 2.40
N LEU A 58 -18.56 3.35 2.44
CA LEU A 58 -19.71 3.00 1.60
C LEU A 58 -19.92 3.97 0.41
N GLY A 59 -19.40 5.19 0.50
CA GLY A 59 -19.59 6.22 -0.51
C GLY A 59 -20.88 7.00 -0.34
N THR A 60 -20.93 8.17 -0.99
CA THR A 60 -22.05 9.10 -0.95
C THR A 60 -22.20 9.81 -2.29
N GLY A 61 -23.41 10.22 -2.67
CA GLY A 61 -23.62 11.09 -3.83
C GLY A 61 -23.57 10.38 -5.19
N PHE A 62 -23.80 9.06 -5.23
CA PHE A 62 -23.99 8.28 -6.44
C PHE A 62 -25.45 7.81 -6.56
N ASP A 63 -25.90 7.53 -7.78
CA ASP A 63 -27.19 6.87 -8.03
C ASP A 63 -26.99 5.34 -7.98
N PRO A 64 -27.58 4.61 -7.02
CA PRO A 64 -27.44 3.16 -6.91
C PRO A 64 -28.13 2.37 -8.04
N ALA A 65 -28.98 3.01 -8.85
CA ALA A 65 -29.60 2.40 -10.03
C ALA A 65 -28.78 2.60 -11.32
N ALA A 66 -27.76 3.47 -11.31
CA ALA A 66 -26.91 3.71 -12.47
C ALA A 66 -25.73 2.72 -12.51
N GLU A 67 -25.29 2.34 -13.71
CA GLU A 67 -24.06 1.56 -13.87
C GLU A 67 -22.81 2.46 -13.72
N PRO A 68 -21.69 1.97 -13.14
CA PRO A 68 -21.45 0.59 -12.71
C PRO A 68 -21.96 0.25 -11.29
N TYR A 69 -22.58 1.19 -10.58
CA TYR A 69 -22.97 1.01 -9.18
C TYR A 69 -24.02 -0.09 -9.01
N ALA A 70 -25.04 -0.11 -9.88
CA ALA A 70 -26.10 -1.11 -9.86
C ALA A 70 -25.56 -2.55 -9.93
N ASP A 71 -24.62 -2.83 -10.85
CA ASP A 71 -24.00 -4.15 -10.91
C ASP A 71 -23.10 -4.45 -9.70
N ARG A 72 -22.31 -3.48 -9.22
CA ARG A 72 -21.47 -3.65 -8.01
C ARG A 72 -22.30 -4.01 -6.78
N LEU A 73 -23.43 -3.33 -6.57
CA LEU A 73 -24.34 -3.55 -5.45
C LEU A 73 -25.07 -4.90 -5.55
N ARG A 74 -25.48 -5.28 -6.77
CA ARG A 74 -26.05 -6.62 -7.06
C ARG A 74 -25.03 -7.75 -6.83
N GLN A 75 -23.79 -7.58 -7.26
CA GLN A 75 -22.70 -8.54 -7.03
C GLN A 75 -22.40 -8.67 -5.52
N LEU A 76 -22.31 -7.56 -4.79
CA LEU A 76 -22.15 -7.53 -3.33
C LEU A 76 -23.28 -8.29 -2.62
N GLY A 77 -24.53 -8.06 -3.03
CA GLY A 77 -25.71 -8.78 -2.53
C GLY A 77 -25.63 -10.28 -2.74
N ALA A 78 -25.29 -10.72 -3.95
CA ALA A 78 -25.12 -12.14 -4.28
C ALA A 78 -23.98 -12.81 -3.50
N GLN A 79 -22.85 -12.12 -3.33
CA GLN A 79 -21.72 -12.61 -2.52
C GLN A 79 -22.09 -12.72 -1.04
N ALA A 80 -22.75 -11.71 -0.46
CA ALA A 80 -23.22 -11.74 0.92
C ALA A 80 -24.25 -12.87 1.16
N ALA A 81 -25.18 -13.08 0.23
CA ALA A 81 -26.14 -14.20 0.29
C ALA A 81 -25.43 -15.56 0.26
N ALA A 82 -24.45 -15.75 -0.63
CA ALA A 82 -23.65 -16.97 -0.70
C ALA A 82 -22.83 -17.21 0.58
N HIS A 83 -22.17 -16.19 1.12
CA HIS A 83 -21.43 -16.28 2.38
C HIS A 83 -22.37 -16.60 3.56
N ARG A 84 -23.51 -15.91 3.69
CA ARG A 84 -24.54 -16.20 4.70
C ARG A 84 -25.00 -17.66 4.63
N ALA A 85 -25.33 -18.15 3.44
CA ALA A 85 -25.78 -19.52 3.22
C ALA A 85 -24.70 -20.58 3.55
N ALA A 86 -23.42 -20.25 3.35
CA ALA A 86 -22.28 -21.13 3.61
C ALA A 86 -21.72 -21.07 5.05
N MET A 87 -22.16 -20.11 5.89
CA MET A 87 -21.62 -19.92 7.24
C MET A 87 -21.96 -21.11 8.15
N ARG A 88 -20.94 -21.76 8.71
CA ARG A 88 -21.07 -22.95 9.57
C ARG A 88 -20.11 -22.80 10.76
N PRO A 89 -20.54 -22.12 11.83
CA PRO A 89 -19.72 -21.94 13.03
C PRO A 89 -19.27 -23.28 13.62
N ALA A 90 -17.96 -23.48 13.74
CA ALA A 90 -17.30 -24.65 14.31
C ALA A 90 -16.14 -24.23 15.23
N ALA A 91 -15.50 -25.18 15.93
CA ALA A 91 -14.47 -24.85 16.91
C ALA A 91 -13.21 -24.19 16.31
N ASP A 92 -12.90 -24.49 15.06
CA ASP A 92 -11.69 -24.12 14.32
C ASP A 92 -11.95 -23.23 13.10
N SER A 93 -13.21 -22.85 12.85
CA SER A 93 -13.64 -22.16 11.64
C SER A 93 -15.00 -21.47 11.80
N LEU A 94 -15.23 -20.38 11.06
CA LEU A 94 -16.58 -19.79 10.88
C LEU A 94 -17.20 -20.17 9.52
N TRP A 95 -16.33 -20.38 8.52
CA TRP A 95 -16.67 -21.03 7.25
C TRP A 95 -15.75 -22.26 7.07
N PRO A 96 -16.26 -23.42 6.61
CA PRO A 96 -15.48 -24.65 6.55
C PRO A 96 -14.23 -24.60 5.65
N ASP A 97 -14.19 -23.66 4.70
CA ASP A 97 -13.05 -23.44 3.80
C ASP A 97 -12.03 -22.40 4.34
N GLN A 98 -12.26 -21.87 5.55
CA GLN A 98 -11.44 -20.83 6.20
C GLN A 98 -11.08 -21.25 7.64
N PRO A 99 -10.20 -22.26 7.82
CA PRO A 99 -9.72 -22.66 9.14
C PRO A 99 -8.88 -21.55 9.78
N TYR A 100 -8.94 -21.43 11.12
CA TYR A 100 -8.23 -20.38 11.84
C TYR A 100 -6.70 -20.51 11.83
N ASP A 101 -6.16 -21.70 11.55
CA ASP A 101 -4.72 -21.91 11.31
C ASP A 101 -4.51 -22.35 9.84
N PRO A 102 -3.78 -21.57 9.01
CA PRO A 102 -3.11 -20.31 9.31
C PRO A 102 -4.07 -19.14 9.60
N PRO A 103 -3.64 -18.12 10.38
CA PRO A 103 -4.48 -17.00 10.84
C PRO A 103 -5.12 -16.17 9.72
N THR A 104 -4.67 -16.33 8.47
CA THR A 104 -5.35 -15.79 7.30
C THR A 104 -6.83 -16.21 7.23
N GLY A 105 -7.23 -17.41 7.69
CA GLY A 105 -8.64 -17.80 7.72
C GLY A 105 -9.50 -17.01 8.72
N ILE A 106 -8.89 -16.43 9.77
CA ILE A 106 -9.54 -15.48 10.68
C ILE A 106 -9.84 -14.18 9.93
N THR A 107 -8.84 -13.61 9.25
CA THR A 107 -9.00 -12.41 8.42
C THR A 107 -10.00 -12.62 7.28
N GLN A 108 -9.99 -13.78 6.62
CA GLN A 108 -10.98 -14.11 5.58
C GLN A 108 -12.40 -14.29 6.15
N SER A 109 -12.53 -14.79 7.37
CA SER A 109 -13.83 -14.83 8.08
C SER A 109 -14.33 -13.41 8.37
N TYR A 110 -13.48 -12.50 8.86
CA TYR A 110 -13.86 -11.09 9.00
C TYR A 110 -14.13 -10.40 7.67
N ALA A 111 -13.44 -10.76 6.58
CA ALA A 111 -13.70 -10.21 5.25
C ALA A 111 -15.11 -10.56 4.76
N ARG A 112 -15.55 -11.82 4.96
CA ARG A 112 -16.91 -12.25 4.65
C ARG A 112 -17.95 -11.53 5.51
N LEU A 113 -17.71 -11.36 6.81
CA LEU A 113 -18.59 -10.58 7.69
C LEU A 113 -18.67 -9.10 7.27
N ALA A 114 -17.57 -8.50 6.82
CA ALA A 114 -17.57 -7.15 6.26
C ALA A 114 -18.38 -7.07 4.95
N THR A 115 -18.36 -8.10 4.10
CA THR A 115 -19.25 -8.22 2.92
C THR A 115 -20.72 -8.26 3.34
N LEU A 116 -21.07 -9.02 4.38
CA LEU A 116 -22.44 -9.07 4.93
C LEU A 116 -22.87 -7.68 5.47
N ALA A 117 -22.01 -7.00 6.21
CA ALA A 117 -22.27 -5.67 6.77
C ALA A 117 -22.47 -4.60 5.69
N GLN A 118 -21.61 -4.60 4.66
CA GLN A 118 -21.77 -3.74 3.49
C GLN A 118 -23.06 -4.02 2.72
N ALA A 119 -23.42 -5.29 2.52
CA ALA A 119 -24.64 -5.68 1.82
C ALA A 119 -25.91 -5.28 2.60
N HIS A 120 -25.88 -5.34 3.93
CA HIS A 120 -26.95 -4.85 4.79
C HIS A 120 -27.11 -3.32 4.73
N ALA A 121 -26.00 -2.58 4.65
CA ALA A 121 -26.01 -1.11 4.76
C ALA A 121 -26.21 -0.37 3.43
N GLN A 122 -25.79 -0.94 2.30
CA GLN A 122 -25.88 -0.28 0.99
C GLN A 122 -27.22 -0.58 0.28
N PRO A 123 -27.78 0.38 -0.47
CA PRO A 123 -28.98 0.19 -1.28
C PRO A 123 -28.74 -0.78 -2.46
N GLY A 124 -29.80 -1.29 -3.08
CA GLY A 124 -29.69 -2.06 -4.33
C GLY A 124 -29.12 -3.48 -4.22
N THR A 125 -28.68 -3.89 -3.02
CA THR A 125 -28.05 -5.20 -2.76
C THR A 125 -29.06 -6.36 -2.68
N GLY A 126 -30.37 -6.06 -2.62
CA GLY A 126 -31.41 -7.05 -2.28
C GLY A 126 -31.39 -7.50 -0.81
N LEU A 127 -30.44 -7.02 0.00
CA LEU A 127 -30.26 -7.35 1.42
C LEU A 127 -30.27 -6.12 2.34
N THR A 128 -30.47 -4.92 1.77
CA THR A 128 -30.57 -3.63 2.48
C THR A 128 -31.53 -3.73 3.67
N GLY A 129 -31.03 -3.56 4.90
CA GLY A 129 -31.85 -3.58 6.12
C GLY A 129 -32.42 -4.94 6.53
N ASP A 130 -31.96 -6.07 5.97
CA ASP A 130 -32.39 -7.42 6.38
C ASP A 130 -31.99 -7.69 7.85
N SER A 131 -32.99 -7.75 8.74
CA SER A 131 -32.78 -7.98 10.17
C SER A 131 -32.25 -9.38 10.49
N GLY A 132 -32.54 -10.39 9.65
CA GLY A 132 -31.94 -11.71 9.76
C GLY A 132 -30.47 -11.70 9.34
N LEU A 133 -30.09 -10.89 8.35
CA LEU A 133 -28.70 -10.71 7.96
C LEU A 133 -27.90 -10.03 9.08
N ALA A 134 -28.49 -9.03 9.74
CA ALA A 134 -27.90 -8.39 10.92
C ALA A 134 -27.74 -9.38 12.09
N ALA A 135 -28.72 -10.25 12.34
CA ALA A 135 -28.62 -11.32 13.34
C ALA A 135 -27.54 -12.36 13.01
N ASP A 136 -27.40 -12.72 11.72
CA ASP A 136 -26.34 -13.62 11.24
C ASP A 136 -24.95 -12.98 11.37
N LEU A 137 -24.82 -11.69 11.07
CA LEU A 137 -23.60 -10.91 11.28
C LEU A 137 -23.19 -10.88 12.76
N ALA A 138 -24.13 -10.56 13.65
CA ALA A 138 -23.90 -10.57 15.10
C ALA A 138 -23.47 -11.96 15.60
N ARG A 139 -24.11 -13.03 15.11
CA ARG A 139 -23.76 -14.43 15.42
C ARG A 139 -22.34 -14.80 14.95
N GLY A 140 -21.94 -14.37 13.76
CA GLY A 140 -20.60 -14.63 13.23
C GLY A 140 -19.51 -13.89 14.02
N LEU A 141 -19.76 -12.64 14.40
CA LEU A 141 -18.86 -11.86 15.25
C LEU A 141 -18.73 -12.43 16.66
N ASP A 142 -19.85 -12.80 17.30
CA ASP A 142 -19.90 -13.43 18.63
C ASP A 142 -19.21 -14.82 18.64
N HIS A 143 -19.24 -15.54 17.52
CA HIS A 143 -18.51 -16.79 17.36
C HIS A 143 -16.99 -16.56 17.29
N LEU A 144 -16.50 -15.66 16.42
CA LEU A 144 -15.06 -15.37 16.32
C LEU A 144 -14.47 -14.83 17.63
N ASP A 145 -15.23 -13.96 18.32
CA ASP A 145 -14.92 -13.48 19.67
C ASP A 145 -14.80 -14.66 20.66
N ARG A 146 -15.70 -15.65 20.64
CA ARG A 146 -15.63 -16.77 21.58
C ARG A 146 -14.61 -17.87 21.24
N THR A 147 -14.14 -17.97 20.00
CA THR A 147 -13.30 -19.10 19.57
C THR A 147 -11.85 -18.74 19.27
N VAL A 148 -11.55 -17.51 18.81
CA VAL A 148 -10.19 -17.20 18.31
C VAL A 148 -9.74 -15.77 18.54
N TYR A 149 -10.59 -14.76 18.31
CA TYR A 149 -10.18 -13.36 18.32
C TYR A 149 -10.64 -12.65 19.61
N HIS A 150 -10.04 -13.03 20.73
CA HIS A 150 -10.32 -12.47 22.06
C HIS A 150 -9.06 -12.36 22.94
N PRO A 151 -9.11 -11.60 24.06
CA PRO A 151 -7.96 -11.43 24.96
C PRO A 151 -7.40 -12.69 25.64
N GLY A 152 -8.03 -13.86 25.44
CA GLY A 152 -7.53 -15.15 25.93
C GLY A 152 -6.58 -15.84 24.96
N THR A 153 -6.52 -15.42 23.70
CA THR A 153 -5.73 -16.08 22.66
C THR A 153 -4.30 -15.53 22.62
N THR A 154 -3.33 -16.44 22.56
CA THR A 154 -1.95 -16.09 22.18
C THR A 154 -1.85 -16.14 20.65
N PRO A 155 -1.44 -15.05 19.97
CA PRO A 155 -1.37 -15.02 18.51
C PRO A 155 -0.31 -15.98 17.97
N TYR A 156 -0.58 -16.57 16.81
CA TYR A 156 0.29 -17.53 16.12
C TYR A 156 0.39 -17.21 14.62
N GLY A 157 1.38 -17.74 13.93
CA GLY A 157 1.58 -17.52 12.49
C GLY A 157 1.91 -16.06 12.14
N ASN A 158 1.29 -15.54 11.08
CA ASN A 158 1.55 -14.19 10.59
C ASN A 158 0.92 -13.11 11.50
N TRP A 159 1.77 -12.30 12.16
CA TRP A 159 1.36 -11.19 13.04
C TRP A 159 0.38 -10.21 12.37
N TRP A 160 0.53 -9.98 11.06
CA TRP A 160 -0.26 -8.99 10.32
C TRP A 160 -1.76 -9.33 10.36
N GLU A 161 -2.12 -10.61 10.38
CA GLU A 161 -3.51 -11.06 10.41
C GLU A 161 -4.21 -10.65 11.71
N TRP A 162 -3.47 -10.71 12.84
CA TRP A 162 -3.96 -10.35 14.16
C TRP A 162 -3.96 -8.85 14.41
N GLN A 163 -3.01 -8.11 13.85
CA GLN A 163 -2.76 -6.71 14.23
C GLN A 163 -3.26 -5.69 13.19
N ILE A 164 -3.48 -6.12 11.94
CA ILE A 164 -3.93 -5.26 10.84
C ILE A 164 -5.12 -5.89 10.10
N GLY A 165 -4.99 -7.12 9.60
CA GLY A 165 -5.97 -7.78 8.74
C GLY A 165 -7.36 -7.89 9.38
N SER A 166 -7.47 -8.70 10.43
CA SER A 166 -8.70 -8.92 11.21
C SER A 166 -9.24 -7.65 11.90
N PRO A 167 -8.46 -6.88 12.70
CA PRO A 167 -9.02 -5.75 13.44
C PRO A 167 -9.56 -4.63 12.54
N ARG A 168 -8.95 -4.38 11.38
CA ARG A 168 -9.43 -3.37 10.43
C ARG A 168 -10.82 -3.72 9.89
N LEU A 169 -11.01 -4.98 9.47
CA LEU A 169 -12.30 -5.49 8.95
C LEU A 169 -13.37 -5.57 10.04
N LEU A 170 -12.98 -5.94 11.26
CA LEU A 170 -13.83 -5.90 12.45
C LEU A 170 -14.33 -4.47 12.72
N LEU A 171 -13.42 -3.50 12.83
CA LEU A 171 -13.78 -2.11 13.15
C LEU A 171 -14.60 -1.45 12.04
N ASP A 172 -14.31 -1.71 10.77
CA ASP A 172 -15.15 -1.28 9.64
C ASP A 172 -16.57 -1.84 9.76
N THR A 173 -16.70 -3.14 10.10
CA THR A 173 -17.99 -3.81 10.36
C THR A 173 -18.75 -3.17 11.53
N LEU A 174 -18.07 -2.89 12.65
CA LEU A 174 -18.66 -2.25 13.82
C LEU A 174 -19.09 -0.78 13.56
N ALA A 175 -18.41 -0.08 12.65
CA ALA A 175 -18.78 1.28 12.25
C ALA A 175 -19.98 1.31 11.29
N ILE A 176 -20.04 0.37 10.35
CA ILE A 176 -21.13 0.26 9.37
C ILE A 176 -22.44 -0.18 10.04
N CYS A 177 -22.41 -1.23 10.85
CA CYS A 177 -23.59 -1.84 11.48
C CYS A 177 -23.77 -1.48 12.97
N HIS A 178 -23.26 -0.32 13.40
CA HIS A 178 -23.16 0.08 14.81
C HIS A 178 -24.49 -0.04 15.59
N GLU A 179 -25.60 0.39 14.98
CA GLU A 179 -26.92 0.41 15.61
C GLU A 179 -27.63 -0.97 15.56
N GLN A 180 -27.13 -1.89 14.74
CA GLN A 180 -27.66 -3.26 14.59
C GLN A 180 -26.93 -4.29 15.46
N LEU A 181 -25.76 -3.93 16.00
CA LEU A 181 -24.93 -4.84 16.80
C LEU A 181 -25.08 -4.57 18.30
N PRO A 182 -25.30 -5.61 19.14
CA PRO A 182 -25.40 -5.47 20.60
C PRO A 182 -24.22 -4.71 21.20
N ALA A 183 -24.48 -3.88 22.21
CA ALA A 183 -23.45 -3.05 22.85
C ALA A 183 -22.35 -3.92 23.48
N GLU A 184 -22.75 -5.00 24.15
CA GLU A 184 -21.87 -5.96 24.83
C GLU A 184 -20.99 -6.73 23.84
N LEU A 185 -21.44 -6.93 22.59
CA LEU A 185 -20.62 -7.53 21.54
C LEU A 185 -19.61 -6.51 20.99
N ARG A 186 -20.02 -5.25 20.81
CA ARG A 186 -19.13 -4.15 20.40
C ARG A 186 -18.03 -3.90 21.43
N GLU A 187 -18.36 -3.91 22.73
CA GLU A 187 -17.39 -3.73 23.82
C GLU A 187 -16.33 -4.85 23.85
N ARG A 188 -16.73 -6.12 23.76
CA ARG A 188 -15.77 -7.25 23.73
C ARG A 188 -14.89 -7.23 22.49
N ALA A 189 -15.46 -6.91 21.33
CA ALA A 189 -14.70 -6.73 20.09
C ALA A 189 -13.65 -5.62 20.20
N LEU A 190 -13.96 -4.49 20.85
CA LEU A 190 -12.99 -3.42 21.10
C LEU A 190 -11.90 -3.84 22.11
N ALA A 191 -12.25 -4.64 23.12
CA ALA A 191 -11.27 -5.21 24.06
C ALA A 191 -10.34 -6.24 23.39
N ALA A 192 -10.82 -7.02 22.41
CA ALA A 192 -9.98 -7.89 21.59
C ALA A 192 -8.98 -7.07 20.76
N VAL A 193 -9.39 -5.93 20.18
CA VAL A 193 -8.48 -5.02 19.49
C VAL A 193 -7.38 -4.49 20.43
N ASP A 194 -7.71 -4.10 21.68
CA ASP A 194 -6.69 -3.64 22.65
C ASP A 194 -5.67 -4.73 23.02
N HIS A 195 -6.07 -6.01 23.01
CA HIS A 195 -5.17 -7.13 23.31
C HIS A 195 -4.17 -7.41 22.19
N PHE A 196 -4.64 -7.47 20.94
CA PHE A 196 -3.75 -7.74 19.80
C PHE A 196 -3.00 -6.49 19.33
N VAL A 197 -3.57 -5.29 19.55
CA VAL A 197 -3.01 -3.98 19.19
C VAL A 197 -2.89 -3.08 20.43
N PRO A 198 -2.02 -3.44 21.40
CA PRO A 198 -1.78 -2.62 22.57
C PRO A 198 -1.01 -1.34 22.21
N ASP A 199 -1.14 -0.31 23.05
CA ASP A 199 -0.58 1.03 22.80
C ASP A 199 0.94 1.03 22.60
N SER A 200 1.64 0.04 23.16
CA SER A 200 3.08 -0.17 22.98
C SER A 200 3.50 -0.41 21.52
N LEU A 201 2.62 -0.94 20.66
CA LEU A 201 2.90 -1.06 19.22
C LEU A 201 3.00 0.29 18.50
N LEU A 202 2.41 1.35 19.06
CA LEU A 202 2.46 2.70 18.52
C LEU A 202 3.53 3.58 19.18
N GLY A 203 4.30 3.03 20.13
CA GLY A 203 5.50 3.65 20.68
C GLY A 203 6.63 3.72 19.65
N ASP A 204 7.66 2.88 19.79
CA ASP A 204 8.85 2.93 18.95
C ASP A 204 8.54 2.69 17.47
N TYR A 205 9.06 3.57 16.60
CA TYR A 205 8.92 3.48 15.14
C TYR A 205 9.96 2.51 14.58
N THR A 206 9.74 1.21 14.78
CA THR A 206 10.68 0.13 14.47
C THR A 206 9.97 -1.19 14.19
N GLY A 207 10.71 -2.16 13.63
CA GLY A 207 10.23 -3.52 13.40
C GLY A 207 8.99 -3.58 12.51
N THR A 208 7.88 -4.08 13.06
CA THR A 208 6.60 -4.17 12.35
C THR A 208 5.81 -2.86 12.32
N SER A 209 6.25 -1.82 13.05
CA SER A 209 5.53 -0.57 13.25
C SER A 209 6.19 0.63 12.54
N THR A 210 6.48 0.43 11.24
CA THR A 210 7.07 1.43 10.32
C THR A 210 6.22 1.62 9.07
N GLY A 211 6.38 2.76 8.39
CA GLY A 211 5.81 3.03 7.06
C GLY A 211 4.31 2.73 6.97
N ALA A 212 3.94 1.95 5.96
CA ALA A 212 2.54 1.56 5.74
C ALA A 212 1.92 0.80 6.93
N ASN A 213 2.69 -0.07 7.58
CA ASN A 213 2.21 -0.84 8.74
C ASN A 213 1.87 0.09 9.92
N ARG A 214 2.68 1.13 10.17
CA ARG A 214 2.37 2.15 11.18
C ARG A 214 1.05 2.85 10.89
N VAL A 215 0.79 3.19 9.63
CA VAL A 215 -0.46 3.85 9.21
C VAL A 215 -1.68 2.94 9.41
N ASP A 216 -1.58 1.66 9.06
CA ASP A 216 -2.65 0.67 9.30
C ASP A 216 -2.91 0.44 10.81
N LEU A 217 -1.87 0.36 11.64
CA LEU A 217 -2.01 0.29 13.09
C LEU A 217 -2.67 1.56 13.66
N CYS A 218 -2.30 2.75 13.17
CA CYS A 218 -2.97 4.01 13.53
C CYS A 218 -4.45 4.02 13.08
N ARG A 219 -4.80 3.46 11.91
CA ARG A 219 -6.21 3.30 11.49
C ARG A 219 -7.00 2.43 12.46
N VAL A 220 -6.43 1.29 12.86
CA VAL A 220 -7.05 0.39 13.85
C VAL A 220 -7.27 1.10 15.18
N VAL A 221 -6.24 1.75 15.74
CA VAL A 221 -6.34 2.40 17.05
C VAL A 221 -7.25 3.64 17.02
N ALA A 222 -7.24 4.43 15.93
CA ALA A 222 -8.14 5.57 15.76
C ALA A 222 -9.61 5.14 15.73
N LEU A 223 -9.96 4.10 14.96
CA LEU A 223 -11.33 3.59 14.88
C LEU A 223 -11.77 2.92 16.18
N ARG A 224 -10.89 2.18 16.86
CA ARG A 224 -11.14 1.67 18.22
C ARG A 224 -11.37 2.80 19.23
N GLY A 225 -10.68 3.93 19.06
CA GLY A 225 -10.90 5.15 19.83
C GLY A 225 -12.27 5.76 19.59
N ILE A 226 -12.65 5.96 18.33
CA ILE A 226 -13.94 6.52 17.93
C ILE A 226 -15.10 5.62 18.38
N LEU A 227 -15.05 4.32 18.08
CA LEU A 227 -16.13 3.38 18.38
C LEU A 227 -16.30 3.09 19.87
N GLY A 228 -15.22 3.21 20.65
CA GLY A 228 -15.21 3.03 22.11
C GLY A 228 -15.21 4.34 22.90
N ALA A 229 -15.49 5.49 22.28
CA ALA A 229 -15.51 6.82 22.91
C ALA A 229 -14.23 7.16 23.72
N ALA A 230 -13.08 6.61 23.33
CA ALA A 230 -11.82 6.67 24.07
C ALA A 230 -10.88 7.74 23.46
N PRO A 231 -10.80 8.95 24.05
CA PRO A 231 -10.12 10.10 23.45
C PRO A 231 -8.61 9.89 23.31
N ASP A 232 -8.01 9.17 24.27
CA ASP A 232 -6.57 8.95 24.34
C ASP A 232 -6.08 8.00 23.24
N LYS A 233 -6.92 7.04 22.82
CA LYS A 233 -6.63 6.15 21.67
C LYS A 233 -6.59 6.93 20.36
N ILE A 234 -7.51 7.89 20.16
CA ILE A 234 -7.51 8.75 18.97
C ILE A 234 -6.29 9.70 18.99
N ALA A 235 -5.94 10.26 20.16
CA ALA A 235 -4.75 11.08 20.32
C ALA A 235 -3.47 10.29 20.05
N LEU A 236 -3.33 9.09 20.62
CA LEU A 236 -2.21 8.18 20.36
C LEU A 236 -2.09 7.87 18.86
N ALA A 237 -3.19 7.50 18.21
CA ALA A 237 -3.18 7.18 16.78
C ALA A 237 -2.78 8.39 15.92
N ARG A 238 -3.26 9.60 16.24
CA ARG A 238 -2.86 10.86 15.58
C ARG A 238 -1.36 11.12 15.75
N ASP A 239 -0.87 11.05 16.98
CA ASP A 239 0.52 11.42 17.31
C ASP A 239 1.52 10.39 16.77
N ALA A 240 1.14 9.11 16.79
CA ALA A 240 1.91 7.99 16.25
C ALA A 240 2.08 7.99 14.72
N LEU A 241 1.35 8.86 13.98
CA LEU A 241 1.61 9.13 12.56
C LEU A 241 2.79 10.09 12.33
N SER A 242 3.14 10.93 13.30
CA SER A 242 4.20 11.95 13.12
C SER A 242 5.53 11.39 12.61
N PRO A 243 6.01 10.20 13.05
CA PRO A 243 7.23 9.58 12.51
C PRO A 243 7.13 9.11 11.04
N VAL A 244 5.93 9.00 10.46
CA VAL A 244 5.70 8.56 9.08
C VAL A 244 5.93 9.69 8.07
N PHE A 245 5.75 10.95 8.49
CA PHE A 245 5.76 12.11 7.58
C PHE A 245 7.16 12.61 7.15
N PRO A 246 8.21 12.63 7.99
CA PRO A 246 9.53 13.07 7.60
C PRO A 246 10.14 12.20 6.48
N TYR A 247 10.96 12.82 5.63
CA TYR A 247 11.78 12.04 4.70
C TYR A 247 12.86 11.26 5.46
N VAL A 248 13.03 9.99 5.10
CA VAL A 248 14.11 9.13 5.61
C VAL A 248 15.34 9.18 4.70
N THR A 249 16.47 8.70 5.22
CA THR A 249 17.74 8.56 4.48
C THR A 249 18.25 7.12 4.44
N ALA A 250 17.58 6.20 5.13
CA ALA A 250 17.81 4.75 5.13
C ALA A 250 16.57 4.04 5.67
N GLY A 251 16.33 2.78 5.26
CA GLY A 251 15.19 1.98 5.71
C GLY A 251 13.84 2.40 5.11
N ASP A 252 12.76 2.11 5.84
CA ASP A 252 11.37 2.30 5.40
C ASP A 252 10.95 3.76 5.37
N GLY A 253 10.26 4.17 4.30
CA GLY A 253 9.59 5.47 4.20
C GLY A 253 9.78 6.17 2.85
N LEU A 254 9.30 7.43 2.81
CA LEU A 254 9.53 8.36 1.71
C LEU A 254 10.92 8.99 1.80
N TYR A 255 11.61 9.12 0.68
CA TYR A 255 12.89 9.82 0.56
C TYR A 255 12.70 11.15 -0.15
N ALA A 256 13.65 12.07 0.05
CA ALA A 256 13.58 13.43 -0.51
C ALA A 256 13.61 13.48 -2.06
N ASP A 257 14.12 12.43 -2.72
CA ASP A 257 14.12 12.28 -4.18
C ASP A 257 12.83 11.68 -4.75
N GLY A 258 11.84 11.37 -3.89
CA GLY A 258 10.58 10.72 -4.26
C GLY A 258 10.63 9.18 -4.17
N SER A 259 11.75 8.57 -3.80
CA SER A 259 11.80 7.13 -3.59
C SER A 259 10.89 6.70 -2.43
N PHE A 260 10.29 5.52 -2.52
CA PHE A 260 9.61 4.88 -1.40
C PHE A 260 10.13 3.46 -1.19
N VAL A 261 10.65 3.20 0.00
CA VAL A 261 11.18 1.89 0.41
C VAL A 261 10.31 1.32 1.51
N GLN A 262 10.07 0.01 1.46
CA GLN A 262 9.50 -0.77 2.56
C GLN A 262 10.29 -2.08 2.70
N HIS A 263 10.16 -2.75 3.85
CA HIS A 263 10.94 -3.95 4.21
C HIS A 263 12.44 -3.67 4.16
N THR A 264 12.84 -2.51 4.67
CA THR A 264 14.19 -1.95 4.78
C THR A 264 14.90 -1.63 3.44
N GLN A 265 14.64 -2.39 2.38
CA GLN A 265 15.52 -2.49 1.20
C GLN A 265 14.82 -2.84 -0.12
N VAL A 266 13.48 -2.72 -0.18
CA VAL A 266 12.70 -3.02 -1.40
C VAL A 266 12.01 -1.76 -1.91
N ALA A 267 12.20 -1.43 -3.20
CA ALA A 267 11.51 -0.33 -3.87
C ALA A 267 10.01 -0.66 -3.99
N TYR A 268 9.15 0.12 -3.33
CA TYR A 268 7.79 -0.36 -3.02
C TYR A 268 6.62 0.63 -3.20
N THR A 269 6.84 1.74 -3.91
CA THR A 269 5.83 2.78 -4.16
C THR A 269 4.50 2.23 -4.69
N GLY A 270 4.55 1.20 -5.56
CA GLY A 270 3.41 0.64 -6.27
C GLY A 270 2.44 -0.20 -5.42
N THR A 271 2.78 -0.56 -4.17
CA THR A 271 1.82 -1.24 -3.27
C THR A 271 1.93 -0.80 -1.81
N TYR A 272 3.06 -0.97 -1.12
CA TYR A 272 3.15 -0.45 0.26
C TYR A 272 3.11 1.08 0.29
N GLY A 273 3.62 1.75 -0.74
CA GLY A 273 3.40 3.19 -0.92
C GLY A 273 1.92 3.53 -1.11
N GLN A 274 1.19 2.73 -1.89
CA GLN A 274 -0.27 2.87 -2.06
C GLN A 274 -1.03 2.68 -0.74
N VAL A 275 -0.70 1.66 0.06
CA VAL A 275 -1.33 1.40 1.37
C VAL A 275 -1.09 2.56 2.34
N LEU A 276 0.15 3.07 2.39
CA LEU A 276 0.49 4.26 3.16
C LEU A 276 -0.32 5.49 2.69
N LEU A 277 -0.42 5.70 1.38
CA LEU A 277 -1.15 6.84 0.81
C LEU A 277 -2.65 6.77 1.09
N ASP A 278 -3.29 5.61 0.90
CA ASP A 278 -4.71 5.37 1.21
C ASP A 278 -5.00 5.57 2.70
N GLY A 279 -4.23 4.94 3.57
CA GLY A 279 -4.43 5.03 5.02
C GLY A 279 -4.25 6.46 5.53
N LEU A 280 -3.26 7.19 5.04
CA LEU A 280 -3.06 8.60 5.38
C LEU A 280 -4.16 9.49 4.81
N ALA A 281 -4.59 9.30 3.56
CA ALA A 281 -5.69 10.05 2.96
C ALA A 281 -7.00 9.85 3.75
N ARG A 282 -7.30 8.61 4.15
CA ARG A 282 -8.45 8.28 5.00
C ARG A 282 -8.36 8.92 6.38
N LEU A 283 -7.21 8.85 7.06
CA LEU A 283 -7.04 9.42 8.41
C LEU A 283 -7.04 10.96 8.41
N LEU A 284 -6.43 11.59 7.40
CA LEU A 284 -6.50 13.04 7.19
C LEU A 284 -7.96 13.47 7.00
N HIS A 285 -8.71 12.83 6.09
CA HIS A 285 -10.11 13.15 5.86
C HIS A 285 -10.98 12.88 7.11
N LEU A 286 -10.78 11.74 7.77
CA LEU A 286 -11.52 11.35 8.98
C LEU A 286 -11.37 12.38 10.10
N LEU A 287 -10.14 12.84 10.39
CA LEU A 287 -9.86 13.66 11.57
C LEU A 287 -9.92 15.18 11.33
N THR A 288 -10.01 15.66 10.09
CA THR A 288 -10.12 17.09 9.75
C THR A 288 -11.29 17.78 10.47
N GLY A 289 -11.05 18.92 11.10
CA GLY A 289 -12.05 19.69 11.85
C GLY A 289 -12.50 19.05 13.16
N SER A 290 -11.84 17.98 13.62
CA SER A 290 -12.11 17.35 14.93
C SER A 290 -11.07 17.78 15.98
N PRO A 291 -11.31 17.54 17.28
CA PRO A 291 -10.30 17.76 18.33
C PRO A 291 -8.98 16.97 18.14
N TRP A 292 -8.96 15.99 17.23
CA TRP A 292 -7.80 15.17 16.90
C TRP A 292 -7.29 15.39 15.46
N GLU A 293 -7.57 16.55 14.85
CA GLU A 293 -7.02 16.90 13.53
C GLU A 293 -5.49 16.73 13.50
N ILE A 294 -4.99 16.12 12.41
CA ILE A 294 -3.56 15.94 12.16
C ILE A 294 -2.96 17.28 11.72
N THR A 295 -2.36 17.99 12.67
CA THR A 295 -1.79 19.32 12.48
C THR A 295 -0.27 19.34 12.27
N ASP A 296 0.40 18.18 12.29
CA ASP A 296 1.84 18.07 12.04
C ASP A 296 2.21 18.70 10.68
N PRO A 297 3.09 19.73 10.64
CA PRO A 297 3.45 20.41 9.40
C PRO A 297 4.24 19.54 8.42
N ALA A 298 4.82 18.40 8.85
CA ALA A 298 5.46 17.43 7.98
C ALA A 298 4.45 16.67 7.11
N ARG A 299 3.15 16.65 7.45
CA ARG A 299 2.09 16.03 6.60
C ARG A 299 2.06 16.55 5.16
N ARG A 300 2.62 17.75 4.91
CA ARG A 300 2.84 18.30 3.57
C ARG A 300 3.66 17.35 2.66
N ASN A 301 4.61 16.61 3.22
CA ASN A 301 5.44 15.67 2.47
C ASN A 301 4.61 14.56 1.81
N VAL A 302 3.46 14.20 2.41
CA VAL A 302 2.50 13.24 1.85
C VAL A 302 1.79 13.83 0.63
N HIS A 303 1.37 15.09 0.71
CA HIS A 303 0.77 15.81 -0.42
C HIS A 303 1.80 16.01 -1.55
N ASP A 304 3.02 16.44 -1.21
CA ASP A 304 4.13 16.60 -2.16
C ASP A 304 4.55 15.26 -2.80
N SER A 305 4.34 14.13 -2.11
CA SER A 305 4.65 12.80 -2.65
C SER A 305 3.78 12.41 -3.85
N VAL A 306 2.59 12.98 -4.01
CA VAL A 306 1.72 12.70 -5.18
C VAL A 306 2.46 13.03 -6.47
N GLU A 307 3.02 14.23 -6.59
CA GLU A 307 3.74 14.69 -7.77
C GLU A 307 5.20 14.19 -7.82
N ARG A 308 5.83 13.93 -6.66
CA ARG A 308 7.26 13.57 -6.58
C ARG A 308 7.54 12.06 -6.60
N ALA A 309 6.68 11.27 -5.99
CA ALA A 309 6.88 9.83 -5.76
C ALA A 309 5.94 8.98 -6.62
N PHE A 310 4.63 9.29 -6.60
CA PHE A 310 3.62 8.44 -7.25
C PHE A 310 3.47 8.76 -8.75
N ALA A 311 3.17 10.02 -9.11
CA ALA A 311 2.84 10.40 -10.49
C ALA A 311 3.88 10.04 -11.56
N PRO A 312 5.21 10.16 -11.31
CA PRO A 312 6.20 9.78 -12.33
C PRO A 312 6.19 8.28 -12.65
N LEU A 313 5.67 7.44 -11.75
CA LEU A 313 5.56 5.98 -11.90
C LEU A 313 4.21 5.54 -12.47
N ILE A 314 3.30 6.46 -12.79
CA ILE A 314 2.02 6.15 -13.44
C ILE A 314 2.13 6.35 -14.96
N VAL A 315 1.65 5.37 -15.74
CA VAL A 315 1.62 5.40 -17.21
C VAL A 315 0.18 5.15 -17.68
N GLY A 316 -0.58 6.21 -17.91
CA GLY A 316 -2.03 6.08 -18.06
C GLY A 316 -2.67 5.85 -16.69
N GLY A 317 -3.29 4.69 -16.45
CA GLY A 317 -3.79 4.30 -15.13
C GLY A 317 -2.96 3.24 -14.40
N LEU A 318 -1.99 2.59 -15.07
CA LEU A 318 -1.10 1.58 -14.46
C LEU A 318 0.06 2.19 -13.68
N VAL A 319 0.55 1.48 -12.66
CA VAL A 319 1.82 1.79 -11.97
C VAL A 319 2.94 0.85 -12.42
N MET A 320 4.12 1.40 -12.72
CA MET A 320 5.26 0.62 -13.21
C MET A 320 5.63 -0.52 -12.24
N ASP A 321 5.73 -1.75 -12.76
CA ASP A 321 5.92 -2.93 -11.91
C ASP A 321 7.28 -3.01 -11.20
N CYS A 322 8.26 -2.20 -11.61
CA CYS A 322 9.55 -2.08 -10.94
C CYS A 322 9.43 -1.62 -9.47
N VAL A 323 8.30 -1.02 -9.06
CA VAL A 323 8.01 -0.60 -7.67
C VAL A 323 6.90 -1.42 -6.99
N SER A 324 6.51 -2.56 -7.56
CA SER A 324 5.44 -3.43 -7.03
C SER A 324 5.97 -4.58 -6.15
N GLY A 325 7.29 -4.74 -6.01
CA GLY A 325 7.92 -5.82 -5.22
C GLY A 325 7.38 -7.20 -5.58
N ARG A 326 7.12 -8.05 -4.58
CA ARG A 326 6.56 -9.41 -4.82
C ARG A 326 5.13 -9.42 -5.39
N ALA A 327 4.42 -8.29 -5.39
CA ALA A 327 3.01 -8.24 -5.82
C ALA A 327 2.81 -8.47 -7.33
N ILE A 328 3.87 -8.38 -8.13
CA ILE A 328 3.85 -8.71 -9.57
C ILE A 328 3.37 -10.14 -9.84
N SER A 329 3.57 -11.08 -8.90
CA SER A 329 3.17 -12.48 -9.07
C SER A 329 1.74 -12.80 -8.63
N ARG A 330 0.93 -11.80 -8.22
CA ARG A 330 -0.37 -12.06 -7.58
C ARG A 330 -1.46 -12.56 -8.53
N GLY A 331 -1.52 -11.99 -9.74
CA GLY A 331 -2.42 -12.40 -10.82
C GLY A 331 -3.83 -12.79 -10.34
N VAL A 332 -4.24 -14.02 -10.69
CA VAL A 332 -5.44 -14.66 -10.14
C VAL A 332 -5.08 -15.41 -8.86
N GLN A 333 -5.74 -15.07 -7.75
CA GLN A 333 -5.42 -15.66 -6.44
C GLN A 333 -6.09 -17.03 -6.28
N ARG A 334 -5.30 -18.10 -6.11
CA ARG A 334 -5.80 -19.50 -6.01
C ARG A 334 -6.88 -19.70 -4.95
N GLY A 335 -6.78 -19.04 -3.80
CA GLY A 335 -7.76 -19.14 -2.71
C GLY A 335 -9.04 -18.32 -2.93
N ALA A 336 -9.08 -17.48 -3.97
CA ALA A 336 -10.22 -16.63 -4.29
C ALA A 336 -10.27 -16.34 -5.82
N PRO A 337 -10.44 -17.38 -6.67
CA PRO A 337 -10.31 -17.24 -8.13
C PRO A 337 -11.45 -16.44 -8.78
N SER A 338 -12.51 -16.15 -8.03
CA SER A 338 -13.61 -15.24 -8.42
C SER A 338 -13.29 -13.76 -8.16
N LEU A 339 -12.21 -13.44 -7.44
CA LEU A 339 -11.75 -12.05 -7.34
C LEU A 339 -11.08 -11.63 -8.65
N PRO A 340 -11.22 -10.36 -9.07
CA PRO A 340 -10.60 -9.89 -10.30
C PRO A 340 -9.06 -9.97 -10.22
N THR A 341 -8.43 -10.28 -11.34
CA THR A 341 -6.97 -10.36 -11.50
C THR A 341 -6.27 -9.10 -10.95
N GLN A 342 -5.10 -9.28 -10.33
CA GLN A 342 -4.19 -8.18 -9.97
C GLN A 342 -3.13 -7.98 -11.04
N SER A 343 -3.16 -6.82 -11.70
CA SER A 343 -2.09 -6.33 -12.59
C SER A 343 -1.53 -4.98 -12.12
N ASP A 344 -0.59 -4.44 -12.87
CA ASP A 344 -0.08 -3.07 -12.79
C ASP A 344 -1.20 -2.02 -12.91
N HIS A 345 -2.22 -2.26 -13.74
CA HIS A 345 -3.42 -1.43 -13.81
C HIS A 345 -4.19 -1.40 -12.47
N GLN A 346 -4.59 -2.55 -11.94
CA GLN A 346 -5.35 -2.59 -10.67
C GLN A 346 -4.56 -1.99 -9.49
N ARG A 347 -3.23 -2.11 -9.47
CA ARG A 347 -2.36 -1.42 -8.50
C ARG A 347 -2.36 0.09 -8.72
N GLY A 348 -2.24 0.54 -9.97
CA GLY A 348 -2.29 1.95 -10.34
C GLY A 348 -3.64 2.59 -10.01
N HIS A 349 -4.76 1.93 -10.31
CA HIS A 349 -6.11 2.41 -9.98
C HIS A 349 -6.32 2.63 -8.47
N GLN A 350 -5.73 1.77 -7.63
CA GLN A 350 -5.73 1.94 -6.17
C GLN A 350 -4.90 3.16 -5.73
N ILE A 351 -3.85 3.54 -6.46
CA ILE A 351 -3.12 4.81 -6.27
C ILE A 351 -3.97 5.98 -6.74
N VAL A 352 -4.61 5.90 -7.92
CA VAL A 352 -5.51 6.95 -8.46
C VAL A 352 -6.64 7.26 -7.47
N ALA A 353 -7.26 6.22 -6.87
CA ALA A 353 -8.29 6.37 -5.85
C ALA A 353 -7.77 7.01 -4.54
N ALA A 354 -6.59 6.60 -4.06
CA ALA A 354 -5.96 7.17 -2.87
C ALA A 354 -5.55 8.64 -3.07
N VAL A 355 -4.99 8.99 -4.24
CA VAL A 355 -4.68 10.36 -4.67
C VAL A 355 -5.94 11.22 -4.72
N ALA A 356 -7.02 10.71 -5.32
CA ALA A 356 -8.32 11.39 -5.38
C ALA A 356 -8.87 11.69 -3.96
N LEU A 357 -8.80 10.74 -3.03
CA LEU A 357 -9.22 10.97 -1.64
C LEU A 357 -8.32 11.99 -0.93
N LEU A 358 -7.00 11.93 -1.13
CA LEU A 358 -6.07 12.86 -0.49
C LEU A 358 -6.35 14.31 -0.89
N GLY A 359 -6.68 14.55 -2.17
CA GLY A 359 -7.06 15.86 -2.70
C GLY A 359 -8.25 16.51 -1.97
N GLU A 360 -9.19 15.72 -1.45
CA GLU A 360 -10.34 16.24 -0.69
C GLU A 360 -9.92 16.90 0.63
N SER A 361 -8.80 16.45 1.24
CA SER A 361 -8.22 17.04 2.45
C SER A 361 -7.35 18.30 2.21
N THR A 362 -7.35 18.84 0.98
CA THR A 362 -6.55 20.02 0.59
C THR A 362 -7.40 21.24 0.27
N GLY A 363 -6.77 22.42 0.19
CA GLY A 363 -7.42 23.66 -0.29
C GLY A 363 -7.67 23.63 -1.79
N THR A 364 -8.61 24.46 -2.28
CA THR A 364 -9.17 24.43 -3.64
C THR A 364 -8.13 24.25 -4.75
N THR A 365 -7.10 25.09 -4.81
CA THR A 365 -6.07 25.03 -5.87
C THR A 365 -5.25 23.73 -5.86
N ALA A 366 -4.99 23.15 -4.68
CA ALA A 366 -4.32 21.86 -4.59
C ALA A 366 -5.24 20.72 -5.04
N ARG A 367 -6.52 20.77 -4.67
CA ARG A 367 -7.55 19.82 -5.11
C ARG A 367 -7.74 19.85 -6.62
N GLU A 368 -7.78 21.03 -7.24
CA GLU A 368 -7.90 21.18 -8.70
C GLU A 368 -6.72 20.54 -9.44
N ARG A 369 -5.48 20.69 -8.94
CA ARG A 369 -4.32 19.99 -9.53
C ARG A 369 -4.43 18.46 -9.41
N VAL A 370 -4.85 17.97 -8.25
CA VAL A 370 -5.11 16.53 -8.03
C VAL A 370 -6.21 16.02 -8.97
N HIS A 371 -7.32 16.75 -9.12
CA HIS A 371 -8.42 16.40 -10.01
C HIS A 371 -7.98 16.38 -11.48
N ALA A 372 -7.18 17.37 -11.92
CA ALA A 372 -6.63 17.40 -13.27
C ALA A 372 -5.72 16.20 -13.57
N LEU A 373 -4.88 15.82 -12.61
CA LEU A 373 -3.98 14.66 -12.70
C LEU A 373 -4.76 13.34 -12.75
N VAL A 374 -5.70 13.14 -11.81
CA VAL A 374 -6.59 11.97 -11.77
C VAL A 374 -7.39 11.82 -13.06
N LYS A 375 -7.93 12.92 -13.59
CA LYS A 375 -8.67 12.93 -14.86
C LYS A 375 -7.79 12.59 -16.07
N SER A 376 -6.53 12.99 -16.05
CA SER A 376 -5.54 12.59 -17.07
C SER A 376 -5.32 11.08 -17.08
N TRP A 377 -5.11 10.47 -15.91
CA TRP A 377 -4.95 9.02 -15.77
C TRP A 377 -6.21 8.25 -16.20
N ILE A 378 -7.39 8.70 -15.79
CA ILE A 378 -8.68 8.13 -16.20
C ILE A 378 -8.87 8.14 -17.73
N GLN A 379 -8.45 9.21 -18.41
CA GLN A 379 -8.60 9.34 -19.86
C GLN A 379 -7.54 8.57 -20.65
N ALA A 380 -6.35 8.40 -20.08
CA ALA A 380 -5.23 7.74 -20.74
C ALA A 380 -5.25 6.21 -20.59
N ASP A 381 -6.01 5.64 -19.64
CA ASP A 381 -6.14 4.19 -19.51
C ASP A 381 -7.19 3.58 -20.45
N THR A 382 -6.74 3.20 -21.63
CA THR A 382 -7.56 2.53 -22.65
C THR A 382 -7.51 1.00 -22.57
N HIS A 383 -6.63 0.41 -21.74
CA HIS A 383 -6.51 -1.04 -21.62
C HIS A 383 -7.35 -1.59 -20.46
N SER A 384 -7.37 -0.89 -19.32
CA SER A 384 -8.16 -1.25 -18.14
C SER A 384 -8.91 0.00 -17.64
N PRO A 385 -10.12 0.30 -18.12
CA PRO A 385 -10.78 1.56 -17.81
C PRO A 385 -11.04 1.77 -16.31
N VAL A 386 -10.38 2.79 -15.72
CA VAL A 386 -10.40 3.08 -14.27
C VAL A 386 -11.83 3.18 -13.71
N LEU A 387 -12.74 3.82 -14.45
CA LEU A 387 -14.12 4.10 -14.02
C LEU A 387 -15.04 2.86 -13.97
N THR A 388 -14.56 1.69 -14.39
CA THR A 388 -15.29 0.41 -14.30
C THR A 388 -14.49 -0.70 -13.62
N ASP A 389 -13.32 -0.41 -13.05
CA ASP A 389 -12.44 -1.41 -12.40
C ASP A 389 -13.23 -2.25 -11.37
N PRO A 390 -13.27 -3.59 -11.52
CA PRO A 390 -13.94 -4.48 -10.59
C PRO A 390 -13.27 -4.64 -9.22
N ARG A 391 -12.09 -4.07 -8.99
CA ARG A 391 -11.44 -4.03 -7.66
C ARG A 391 -11.69 -2.73 -6.89
N LEU A 392 -12.25 -1.70 -7.50
CA LEU A 392 -12.61 -0.46 -6.80
C LEU A 392 -14.01 -0.57 -6.17
N PRO A 393 -14.16 -0.28 -4.87
CA PRO A 393 -15.48 -0.20 -4.23
C PRO A 393 -16.29 0.99 -4.75
N VAL A 394 -17.58 0.98 -4.40
CA VAL A 394 -18.55 2.01 -4.80
C VAL A 394 -18.12 3.42 -4.34
N ALA A 395 -17.49 3.55 -3.17
CA ALA A 395 -17.02 4.83 -2.63
C ALA A 395 -15.93 5.48 -3.50
N GLU A 396 -14.95 4.68 -3.91
CA GLU A 396 -13.85 5.08 -4.78
C GLU A 396 -14.36 5.37 -6.20
N LEU A 397 -15.20 4.49 -6.76
CA LEU A 397 -15.82 4.70 -8.07
C LEU A 397 -16.63 6.00 -8.11
N ALA A 398 -17.49 6.26 -7.11
CA ALA A 398 -18.28 7.49 -7.04
C ALA A 398 -17.41 8.76 -7.03
N ARG A 399 -16.30 8.73 -6.27
CA ARG A 399 -15.33 9.84 -6.21
C ARG A 399 -14.64 10.06 -7.55
N LEU A 400 -14.22 9.00 -8.23
CA LEU A 400 -13.54 9.09 -9.54
C LEU A 400 -14.48 9.52 -10.67
N HIS A 401 -15.74 9.04 -10.67
CA HIS A 401 -16.78 9.52 -11.59
C HIS A 401 -17.08 11.01 -11.38
N ALA A 402 -17.18 11.47 -10.13
CA ALA A 402 -17.37 12.89 -9.82
C ALA A 402 -16.21 13.76 -10.33
N ILE A 403 -14.95 13.31 -10.20
CA ILE A 403 -13.77 14.00 -10.75
C ILE A 403 -13.78 14.00 -12.28
N ALA A 404 -14.11 12.86 -12.91
CA ALA A 404 -14.17 12.74 -14.36
C ALA A 404 -15.24 13.67 -14.98
N ALA A 405 -16.43 13.73 -14.38
CA ALA A 405 -17.52 14.62 -14.77
C ALA A 405 -17.30 16.09 -14.38
N GLY A 406 -16.37 16.37 -13.45
CA GLY A 406 -16.07 17.71 -12.96
C GLY A 406 -15.51 18.65 -14.04
N PRO A 407 -15.60 19.98 -13.86
CA PRO A 407 -15.24 20.97 -14.87
C PRO A 407 -13.73 21.13 -15.09
N VAL A 408 -12.90 20.60 -14.17
CA VAL A 408 -11.44 20.66 -14.26
C VAL A 408 -10.97 19.92 -15.53
N PRO A 409 -10.11 20.52 -16.38
CA PRO A 409 -9.55 19.83 -17.54
C PRO A 409 -8.51 18.79 -17.10
N ALA A 410 -8.30 17.75 -17.90
CA ALA A 410 -7.21 16.81 -17.66
C ALA A 410 -5.85 17.50 -17.78
N ALA A 411 -4.92 17.17 -16.88
CA ALA A 411 -3.55 17.62 -16.96
C ALA A 411 -2.84 17.00 -18.17
N GLN A 412 -1.96 17.76 -18.84
CA GLN A 412 -1.01 17.17 -19.78
C GLN A 412 0.04 16.40 -18.98
N GLN A 413 0.34 15.16 -19.39
CA GLN A 413 1.42 14.38 -18.78
C GLN A 413 2.77 15.05 -19.13
N PRO A 414 3.62 15.34 -18.13
CA PRO A 414 4.86 16.07 -18.36
C PRO A 414 5.87 15.21 -19.14
N VAL A 415 6.63 15.87 -20.01
CA VAL A 415 7.92 15.36 -20.45
C VAL A 415 8.87 15.47 -19.25
N GLU A 416 9.35 14.34 -18.73
CA GLU A 416 10.21 14.32 -17.56
C GLU A 416 11.11 13.07 -17.52
N HIS A 417 12.25 13.20 -16.85
CA HIS A 417 13.00 12.07 -16.31
C HIS A 417 13.07 12.18 -14.79
N ARG A 418 12.63 11.15 -14.08
CA ARG A 418 12.68 11.02 -12.62
C ARG A 418 13.69 9.95 -12.23
N LEU A 419 14.80 10.37 -11.62
CA LEU A 419 15.78 9.45 -11.03
C LEU A 419 15.48 9.26 -9.53
N PHE A 420 14.99 8.08 -9.18
CA PHE A 420 14.74 7.67 -7.80
C PHE A 420 15.98 6.91 -7.28
N ALA A 421 17.04 7.67 -7.03
CA ALA A 421 18.35 7.12 -6.69
C ALA A 421 18.31 6.30 -5.41
N ALA A 422 17.57 6.72 -4.39
CA ALA A 422 17.54 6.03 -3.10
C ALA A 422 16.90 4.62 -3.19
N MET A 423 15.93 4.39 -4.09
CA MET A 423 15.36 3.07 -4.37
C MET A 423 15.83 2.40 -5.67
N ASP A 424 16.89 2.90 -6.30
CA ASP A 424 17.49 2.34 -7.53
C ASP A 424 16.48 2.17 -8.68
N ARG A 425 15.64 3.19 -8.91
CA ARG A 425 14.69 3.24 -10.03
C ARG A 425 14.90 4.49 -10.88
N ALA A 426 14.51 4.41 -12.15
CA ALA A 426 14.28 5.58 -12.98
C ALA A 426 12.96 5.44 -13.73
N ALA A 427 12.27 6.56 -13.93
CA ALA A 427 11.10 6.67 -14.80
C ALA A 427 11.35 7.78 -15.82
N HIS A 428 11.07 7.51 -17.09
CA HIS A 428 11.29 8.44 -18.19
C HIS A 428 10.02 8.56 -19.02
N ARG A 429 9.60 9.78 -19.36
CA ARG A 429 8.39 10.05 -20.14
C ARG A 429 8.67 11.07 -21.23
N ARG A 430 8.29 10.73 -22.45
CA ARG A 430 8.39 11.54 -23.67
C ARG A 430 7.03 11.55 -24.39
N PRO A 431 6.83 12.40 -25.42
CA PRO A 431 5.62 12.32 -26.23
C PRO A 431 5.47 10.91 -26.85
N GLY A 432 4.36 10.25 -26.54
CA GLY A 432 4.00 8.92 -27.08
C GLY A 432 4.61 7.70 -26.36
N TRP A 433 5.61 7.86 -25.48
CA TRP A 433 6.25 6.71 -24.82
C TRP A 433 6.73 6.98 -23.38
N SER A 434 6.91 5.90 -22.62
CA SER A 434 7.41 5.90 -21.24
C SER A 434 8.27 4.66 -20.98
N ALA A 435 9.25 4.77 -20.10
CA ALA A 435 10.11 3.66 -19.68
C ALA A 435 10.36 3.67 -18.17
N GLY A 436 10.50 2.48 -17.59
CA GLY A 436 10.87 2.25 -16.20
C GLY A 436 12.10 1.36 -16.10
N LEU A 437 13.09 1.77 -15.31
CA LEU A 437 14.34 1.03 -15.08
C LEU A 437 14.40 0.51 -13.65
N ALA A 438 14.72 -0.77 -13.49
CA ALA A 438 14.90 -1.45 -12.21
C ALA A 438 16.35 -1.93 -12.04
N MET A 439 17.02 -1.38 -11.02
CA MET A 439 18.38 -1.74 -10.61
C MET A 439 18.38 -2.29 -9.17
N ALA A 440 19.55 -2.70 -8.70
CA ALA A 440 19.81 -3.19 -7.34
C ALA A 440 21.26 -2.86 -6.94
N SER A 441 21.49 -2.62 -5.65
CA SER A 441 22.76 -2.16 -5.06
C SER A 441 22.96 -2.70 -3.64
N ASP A 442 23.99 -2.22 -2.95
CA ASP A 442 24.17 -2.47 -1.51
C ASP A 442 23.03 -1.88 -0.64
N ARG A 443 22.19 -1.00 -1.19
CA ARG A 443 21.00 -0.41 -0.54
C ARG A 443 19.70 -1.13 -0.88
N ILE A 444 19.56 -1.67 -2.09
CA ILE A 444 18.29 -2.17 -2.63
C ILE A 444 18.42 -3.58 -3.19
N ALA A 445 17.48 -4.45 -2.78
CA ALA A 445 17.45 -5.86 -3.15
C ALA A 445 17.36 -6.10 -4.66
N HIS A 446 17.91 -7.24 -5.09
CA HIS A 446 17.68 -7.79 -6.43
C HIS A 446 16.18 -7.97 -6.72
N TYR A 447 15.44 -8.47 -5.72
CA TYR A 447 14.01 -8.69 -5.76
C TYR A 447 13.49 -8.98 -4.34
N GLU A 448 12.18 -9.19 -4.22
CA GLU A 448 11.58 -9.76 -3.02
C GLU A 448 10.74 -10.99 -3.38
N ASN A 449 10.90 -12.05 -2.57
CA ASN A 449 9.93 -13.13 -2.39
C ASN A 449 9.50 -13.18 -0.91
N GLY A 450 8.34 -13.78 -0.64
CA GLY A 450 7.80 -13.95 0.72
C GLY A 450 6.35 -14.41 0.66
N ASN A 451 5.86 -15.12 1.69
CA ASN A 451 4.50 -15.71 1.73
C ASN A 451 4.11 -16.57 0.50
N GLY A 452 5.09 -17.18 -0.17
CA GLY A 452 4.88 -17.93 -1.42
C GLY A 452 4.71 -17.05 -2.67
N GLU A 453 4.87 -15.73 -2.56
CA GLU A 453 4.82 -14.77 -3.66
C GLU A 453 6.20 -14.59 -4.31
N ASN A 454 6.21 -14.40 -5.64
CA ASN A 454 7.35 -14.07 -6.49
C ASN A 454 8.60 -14.98 -6.39
N PRO A 455 8.48 -16.33 -6.44
CA PRO A 455 9.62 -17.23 -6.24
C PRO A 455 10.75 -17.09 -7.28
N ARG A 456 10.46 -16.54 -8.47
CA ARG A 456 11.39 -16.45 -9.62
C ARG A 456 11.74 -15.02 -10.04
N GLY A 457 11.52 -14.03 -9.18
CA GLY A 457 11.80 -12.63 -9.48
C GLY A 457 13.29 -12.24 -9.51
N TRP A 458 14.22 -13.20 -9.40
CA TRP A 458 15.66 -13.02 -9.11
C TRP A 458 16.38 -11.93 -9.93
N HIS A 459 15.94 -11.72 -11.17
CA HIS A 459 16.59 -10.85 -12.15
C HIS A 459 15.84 -9.53 -12.39
N THR A 460 14.75 -9.26 -11.68
CA THR A 460 13.98 -8.00 -11.83
C THR A 460 14.80 -6.74 -11.50
N GLY A 461 15.78 -6.82 -10.59
CA GLY A 461 16.75 -5.75 -10.31
C GLY A 461 18.07 -5.81 -11.13
N ALA A 462 18.18 -6.67 -12.14
CA ALA A 462 19.42 -6.86 -12.93
C ALA A 462 19.56 -5.87 -14.11
N GLY A 463 19.05 -4.64 -13.94
CA GLY A 463 18.97 -3.63 -14.99
C GLY A 463 17.80 -3.91 -15.93
N MET A 464 16.65 -4.30 -15.40
CA MET A 464 15.44 -4.57 -16.20
C MET A 464 14.85 -3.24 -16.68
N LEU A 465 14.61 -3.12 -17.98
CA LEU A 465 14.03 -1.95 -18.62
C LEU A 465 12.64 -2.31 -19.17
N SER A 466 11.58 -1.86 -18.49
CA SER A 466 10.21 -1.94 -18.99
C SER A 466 9.86 -0.69 -19.79
N TRP A 467 9.01 -0.82 -20.81
CA TRP A 467 8.60 0.33 -21.63
C TRP A 467 7.22 0.15 -22.27
N TRP A 468 6.61 1.31 -22.54
CA TRP A 468 5.30 1.47 -23.16
C TRP A 468 5.41 2.55 -24.25
N ALA A 469 4.91 2.29 -25.44
CA ALA A 469 4.70 3.26 -26.50
C ALA A 469 3.24 3.11 -26.99
N GLY A 470 2.46 4.18 -26.92
CA GLY A 470 1.06 4.18 -27.33
C GLY A 470 0.07 3.32 -26.49
N PRO A 471 -1.25 3.51 -26.71
CA PRO A 471 -2.33 2.74 -26.08
C PRO A 471 -2.19 1.21 -26.17
N GLU A 472 -1.67 0.72 -27.30
CA GLU A 472 -1.57 -0.69 -27.66
C GLU A 472 -0.57 -1.48 -26.80
N THR A 473 0.38 -0.79 -26.16
CA THR A 473 1.36 -1.44 -25.27
C THR A 473 1.01 -1.37 -23.79
N LEU A 474 -0.06 -0.67 -23.38
CA LEU A 474 -0.42 -0.54 -21.96
C LEU A 474 -0.53 -1.90 -21.26
N GLY A 475 -1.19 -2.87 -21.92
CA GLY A 475 -1.35 -4.24 -21.42
C GLY A 475 -0.10 -5.14 -21.44
N THR A 476 1.09 -4.65 -21.82
CA THR A 476 2.30 -5.49 -22.03
C THR A 476 2.62 -6.39 -20.84
N TYR A 477 2.59 -5.82 -19.64
CA TYR A 477 2.96 -6.49 -18.37
C TYR A 477 1.73 -7.05 -17.63
N SER A 478 0.53 -6.73 -18.12
CA SER A 478 -0.78 -7.03 -17.54
C SER A 478 -1.40 -8.29 -18.14
N ASP A 479 -1.25 -8.50 -19.45
CA ASP A 479 -1.77 -9.65 -20.20
C ASP A 479 -0.91 -10.91 -19.98
N ALA A 480 -0.97 -11.45 -18.76
CA ALA A 480 -0.28 -12.68 -18.36
C ALA A 480 1.24 -12.71 -18.58
N PHE A 481 1.92 -11.55 -18.62
CA PHE A 481 3.39 -11.46 -18.72
C PHE A 481 4.10 -12.26 -17.62
N TRP A 482 3.90 -11.89 -16.36
CA TRP A 482 4.62 -12.52 -15.22
C TRP A 482 4.46 -14.04 -15.09
N PRO A 483 3.29 -14.66 -15.34
CA PRO A 483 3.17 -16.12 -15.31
C PRO A 483 3.68 -16.84 -16.58
N THR A 484 4.04 -16.14 -17.66
CA THR A 484 4.47 -16.76 -18.94
C THR A 484 5.87 -16.39 -19.42
N ALA A 485 6.41 -15.24 -18.98
CA ALA A 485 7.74 -14.79 -19.32
C ALA A 485 8.82 -15.70 -18.73
N ASP A 486 9.83 -16.03 -19.53
CA ASP A 486 11.07 -16.65 -19.07
C ASP A 486 11.79 -15.74 -18.05
N PRO A 487 11.91 -16.14 -16.77
CA PRO A 487 12.55 -15.31 -15.73
C PRO A 487 14.06 -15.12 -15.96
N TYR A 488 14.70 -15.94 -16.80
CA TYR A 488 16.11 -15.77 -17.22
C TYR A 488 16.28 -14.80 -18.38
N ARG A 489 15.19 -14.23 -18.93
CA ARG A 489 15.22 -13.34 -20.09
C ARG A 489 14.36 -12.09 -19.89
N LEU A 490 14.45 -11.44 -18.73
CA LEU A 490 13.72 -10.19 -18.48
C LEU A 490 14.32 -9.03 -19.33
N PRO A 491 13.49 -8.12 -19.87
CA PRO A 491 13.91 -7.14 -20.87
C PRO A 491 15.00 -6.21 -20.33
N GLY A 492 16.04 -5.97 -21.13
CA GLY A 492 17.19 -5.13 -20.79
C GLY A 492 18.24 -5.77 -19.85
N THR A 493 17.94 -6.90 -19.19
CA THR A 493 18.84 -7.49 -18.17
C THR A 493 20.11 -8.11 -18.76
N THR A 494 21.15 -8.24 -17.94
CA THR A 494 22.33 -9.08 -18.25
C THR A 494 22.48 -10.12 -17.15
N VAL A 495 22.38 -11.41 -17.50
CA VAL A 495 22.29 -12.52 -16.53
C VAL A 495 23.15 -13.72 -16.93
N SER A 496 23.46 -14.55 -15.94
CA SER A 496 24.09 -15.86 -16.14
C SER A 496 23.00 -16.89 -16.40
N ALA A 497 23.22 -17.83 -17.32
CA ALA A 497 22.36 -18.99 -17.56
C ALA A 497 22.52 -20.09 -16.50
N LYS A 498 23.12 -19.76 -15.33
CA LYS A 498 23.19 -20.65 -14.17
C LYS A 498 21.77 -20.89 -13.62
N PRO A 499 21.31 -22.14 -13.48
CA PRO A 499 20.02 -22.42 -12.84
C PRO A 499 19.99 -21.93 -11.39
N LEU A 500 18.91 -21.25 -11.02
CA LEU A 500 18.58 -20.78 -9.68
C LEU A 500 17.37 -21.54 -9.13
N ALA A 501 17.33 -21.76 -7.82
CA ALA A 501 16.18 -22.36 -7.15
C ALA A 501 15.05 -21.35 -6.91
N ASP A 502 13.81 -21.83 -6.78
CA ASP A 502 12.70 -20.98 -6.33
C ASP A 502 13.04 -20.38 -4.95
N ASN A 503 12.97 -19.05 -4.84
CA ASN A 503 13.39 -18.25 -3.68
C ASN A 503 14.91 -18.14 -3.41
N GLU A 504 15.75 -18.46 -4.42
CA GLU A 504 17.21 -18.31 -4.35
C GLU A 504 17.67 -16.91 -3.87
N GLY A 505 18.58 -16.90 -2.89
CA GLY A 505 19.20 -15.69 -2.34
C GLY A 505 18.58 -15.16 -1.05
N GLY A 506 17.43 -15.69 -0.61
CA GLY A 506 16.76 -15.28 0.63
C GLY A 506 15.43 -14.55 0.39
N SER A 507 14.66 -14.32 1.45
CA SER A 507 13.32 -13.70 1.39
C SER A 507 13.36 -12.23 1.85
N TRP A 508 12.23 -11.50 1.74
CA TRP A 508 12.06 -10.16 2.35
C TRP A 508 13.16 -9.13 1.98
N GLY A 509 13.67 -9.21 0.75
CA GLY A 509 14.71 -8.32 0.23
C GLY A 509 16.14 -8.62 0.69
N GLU A 510 16.39 -9.75 1.38
CA GLU A 510 17.73 -10.20 1.77
C GLU A 510 18.79 -10.10 0.64
N PRO A 511 18.57 -10.65 -0.58
CA PRO A 511 19.59 -10.68 -1.62
C PRO A 511 19.86 -9.31 -2.23
N LYS A 512 20.99 -8.71 -1.84
CA LYS A 512 21.53 -7.46 -2.38
C LYS A 512 22.89 -7.69 -3.03
N PRO A 513 23.18 -7.11 -4.21
CA PRO A 513 24.53 -7.12 -4.76
C PRO A 513 25.45 -6.23 -3.92
N ALA A 514 26.72 -6.60 -3.77
CA ALA A 514 27.73 -5.78 -3.09
C ALA A 514 28.25 -4.63 -3.99
N ALA A 515 27.34 -3.95 -4.68
CA ALA A 515 27.60 -2.97 -5.72
C ALA A 515 27.25 -1.56 -5.25
N ARG A 516 28.24 -0.68 -5.20
CA ARG A 516 28.09 0.71 -4.74
C ARG A 516 27.87 1.71 -5.88
N TRP A 517 28.34 1.39 -7.08
CA TRP A 517 28.16 2.25 -8.25
C TRP A 517 26.84 1.90 -8.95
N VAL A 518 25.75 2.41 -8.38
CA VAL A 518 24.37 2.26 -8.90
C VAL A 518 23.66 3.59 -8.69
N GLY A 519 23.08 4.15 -9.75
CA GLY A 519 22.48 5.48 -9.76
C GLY A 519 22.74 6.22 -11.06
N GLY A 520 22.77 7.55 -11.03
CA GLY A 520 22.95 8.36 -12.24
C GLY A 520 22.88 9.86 -11.98
N THR A 521 22.69 10.62 -13.05
CA THR A 521 22.40 12.06 -13.02
C THR A 521 21.34 12.40 -14.07
N THR A 522 20.58 13.46 -13.82
CA THR A 522 19.51 13.96 -14.69
C THR A 522 19.36 15.48 -14.52
N ASP A 523 18.96 16.16 -15.59
CA ASP A 523 18.54 17.58 -15.58
C ASP A 523 17.02 17.73 -15.35
N GLY A 524 16.29 16.63 -15.24
CA GLY A 524 14.83 16.57 -15.16
C GLY A 524 14.14 16.22 -16.48
N GLU A 525 14.84 16.19 -17.61
CA GLU A 525 14.31 15.81 -18.93
C GLU A 525 15.08 14.65 -19.58
N PHE A 526 16.42 14.61 -19.40
CA PHE A 526 17.33 13.58 -19.90
C PHE A 526 18.16 13.01 -18.75
N ALA A 527 18.80 11.85 -18.98
CA ALA A 527 19.62 11.24 -17.94
C ALA A 527 20.74 10.34 -18.45
N ALA A 528 21.78 10.22 -17.62
CA ALA A 528 22.78 9.17 -17.69
C ALA A 528 22.68 8.32 -16.41
N VAL A 529 22.29 7.06 -16.55
CA VAL A 529 22.06 6.11 -15.45
C VAL A 529 22.97 4.90 -15.64
N GLY A 530 23.40 4.27 -14.55
CA GLY A 530 24.25 3.08 -14.63
C GLY A 530 24.22 2.20 -13.39
N GLN A 531 24.59 0.94 -13.61
CA GLN A 531 24.63 -0.11 -12.60
C GLN A 531 25.90 -0.95 -12.78
N GLU A 532 26.68 -1.07 -11.71
CA GLU A 532 27.61 -2.19 -11.54
C GLU A 532 26.79 -3.43 -11.17
N VAL A 533 26.55 -4.31 -12.15
CA VAL A 533 25.78 -5.55 -11.94
C VAL A 533 26.67 -6.60 -11.30
N HIS A 534 26.27 -7.13 -10.16
CA HIS A 534 26.74 -8.42 -9.65
C HIS A 534 25.55 -9.38 -9.76
N GLY A 535 25.71 -10.57 -10.33
CA GLY A 535 24.59 -11.50 -10.53
C GLY A 535 24.13 -12.18 -9.24
N LEU A 536 22.82 -12.30 -9.02
CA LEU A 536 22.26 -13.05 -7.89
C LEU A 536 22.76 -14.50 -7.90
N SER A 537 23.32 -14.96 -6.77
CA SER A 537 23.97 -16.28 -6.62
C SER A 537 24.93 -16.67 -7.76
N SER A 538 25.57 -15.69 -8.41
CA SER A 538 26.38 -15.85 -9.62
C SER A 538 27.71 -15.12 -9.48
N THR A 539 28.73 -15.57 -10.20
CA THR A 539 30.02 -14.87 -10.32
C THR A 539 30.00 -13.76 -11.37
N LEU A 540 28.86 -13.56 -12.07
CA LEU A 540 28.67 -12.53 -13.09
C LEU A 540 28.95 -11.14 -12.53
N ARG A 541 29.78 -10.39 -13.26
CA ARG A 541 29.99 -8.95 -13.12
C ARG A 541 29.81 -8.27 -14.47
N ALA A 542 29.17 -7.10 -14.48
CA ALA A 542 29.07 -6.24 -15.65
C ALA A 542 28.94 -4.77 -15.23
N ARG A 543 29.20 -3.85 -16.16
CA ARG A 543 28.80 -2.44 -16.07
C ARG A 543 27.75 -2.18 -17.14
N LYS A 544 26.55 -1.81 -16.71
CA LYS A 544 25.46 -1.40 -17.60
C LYS A 544 25.25 0.11 -17.49
N SER A 545 24.90 0.75 -18.60
CA SER A 545 24.56 2.18 -18.63
C SER A 545 23.43 2.44 -19.60
N TRP A 546 22.59 3.40 -19.26
CA TRP A 546 21.43 3.83 -20.03
C TRP A 546 21.47 5.35 -20.16
N PHE A 547 21.42 5.83 -21.40
CA PHE A 547 21.26 7.25 -21.69
C PHE A 547 19.83 7.48 -22.18
N PHE A 548 19.03 8.17 -21.38
CA PHE A 548 17.63 8.47 -21.67
C PHE A 548 17.54 9.78 -22.45
N LEU A 549 17.12 9.68 -23.71
CA LEU A 549 17.09 10.77 -24.69
C LEU A 549 15.66 11.14 -25.09
N ALA A 550 15.50 11.95 -26.14
CA ALA A 550 14.20 12.49 -26.56
C ALA A 550 13.25 11.44 -27.16
N ASP A 551 13.83 10.46 -27.86
CA ASP A 551 13.17 9.46 -28.70
C ASP A 551 13.80 8.05 -28.57
N ALA A 552 14.86 7.90 -27.77
CA ALA A 552 15.60 6.65 -27.61
C ALA A 552 16.13 6.46 -26.18
N VAL A 553 16.47 5.21 -25.84
CA VAL A 553 17.33 4.85 -24.71
C VAL A 553 18.56 4.14 -25.25
N VAL A 554 19.75 4.71 -25.06
CA VAL A 554 21.00 4.10 -25.52
C VAL A 554 21.56 3.20 -24.43
N CYS A 555 21.57 1.89 -24.68
CA CYS A 555 21.98 0.86 -23.73
C CYS A 555 23.42 0.40 -23.99
N LEU A 556 24.32 0.59 -23.02
CA LEU A 556 25.71 0.12 -23.07
C LEU A 556 25.95 -1.00 -22.06
N GLY A 557 26.76 -1.99 -22.45
CA GLY A 557 27.25 -3.06 -21.58
C GLY A 557 28.75 -3.27 -21.76
N ALA A 558 29.51 -3.26 -20.66
CA ALA A 558 30.97 -3.40 -20.68
C ALA A 558 31.48 -4.22 -19.48
N GLY A 559 32.69 -4.80 -19.61
CA GLY A 559 33.31 -5.57 -18.54
C GLY A 559 32.53 -6.83 -18.12
N ILE A 560 31.70 -7.36 -19.02
CA ILE A 560 30.86 -8.53 -18.78
C ILE A 560 31.77 -9.74 -18.59
N THR A 561 31.78 -10.31 -17.38
CA THR A 561 32.62 -11.45 -17.00
C THR A 561 31.86 -12.38 -16.06
N ALA A 562 31.96 -13.68 -16.27
CA ALA A 562 31.46 -14.70 -15.36
C ALA A 562 32.38 -15.93 -15.36
N ARG A 563 32.31 -16.73 -14.30
CA ARG A 563 33.03 -18.00 -14.11
C ARG A 563 32.09 -19.11 -13.61
N ASP A 564 30.81 -19.02 -13.97
CA ASP A 564 29.77 -19.96 -13.53
C ASP A 564 29.78 -21.29 -14.29
N GLY A 565 30.55 -21.41 -15.37
CA GLY A 565 30.53 -22.57 -16.27
C GLY A 565 29.34 -22.60 -17.24
N THR A 566 28.51 -21.57 -17.23
CA THR A 566 27.31 -21.39 -18.07
C THR A 566 27.45 -20.17 -19.00
N GLY A 567 26.54 -20.07 -19.98
CA GLY A 567 26.44 -18.88 -20.84
C GLY A 567 26.08 -17.61 -20.06
N VAL A 568 26.40 -16.45 -20.63
CA VAL A 568 25.95 -15.14 -20.15
C VAL A 568 25.22 -14.46 -21.28
N HIS A 569 24.02 -13.96 -21.01
CA HIS A 569 23.15 -13.35 -22.01
C HIS A 569 22.81 -11.93 -21.59
N THR A 570 22.63 -11.04 -22.56
CA THR A 570 21.95 -9.76 -22.37
C THR A 570 20.68 -9.81 -23.20
N THR A 571 19.53 -9.75 -22.53
CA THR A 571 18.24 -9.69 -23.21
C THR A 571 18.06 -8.27 -23.74
N VAL A 572 18.12 -8.11 -25.06
CA VAL A 572 17.88 -6.80 -25.70
C VAL A 572 16.45 -6.33 -25.39
N ASP A 573 15.46 -7.19 -25.62
CA ASP A 573 14.08 -7.01 -25.19
C ASP A 573 13.40 -8.37 -25.01
N HIS A 574 12.26 -8.38 -24.31
CA HIS A 574 11.33 -9.50 -24.19
C HIS A 574 9.92 -8.93 -24.14
N ARG A 575 9.26 -8.95 -25.31
CA ARG A 575 7.94 -8.38 -25.51
C ARG A 575 6.88 -9.48 -25.51
N ASN A 576 5.89 -9.33 -24.65
CA ASN A 576 4.65 -10.09 -24.76
C ASN A 576 3.87 -9.60 -25.98
N LEU A 577 3.38 -10.54 -26.80
CA LEU A 577 2.60 -10.27 -28.01
C LEU A 577 1.10 -10.57 -27.82
N GLY A 578 0.70 -11.03 -26.63
CA GLY A 578 -0.64 -11.49 -26.32
C GLY A 578 -1.00 -12.84 -26.96
N ALA A 579 -2.21 -13.31 -26.66
CA ALA A 579 -2.70 -14.58 -27.17
C ALA A 579 -2.83 -14.58 -28.71
N GLY A 580 -1.92 -15.28 -29.39
CA GLY A 580 -1.90 -15.36 -30.85
C GLY A 580 -1.28 -14.16 -31.56
N GLY A 581 -0.47 -13.36 -30.85
CA GLY A 581 0.16 -12.15 -31.39
C GLY A 581 0.91 -12.35 -32.71
N THR A 582 0.64 -11.46 -33.67
CA THR A 582 1.13 -11.52 -35.06
C THR A 582 2.16 -10.44 -35.40
N ALA A 583 2.76 -9.80 -34.39
CA ALA A 583 3.73 -8.73 -34.59
C ALA A 583 4.91 -9.20 -35.47
N GLU A 584 5.20 -8.43 -36.51
CA GLU A 584 6.23 -8.77 -37.49
C GLU A 584 7.64 -8.48 -36.93
N LEU A 585 8.47 -9.51 -36.83
CA LEU A 585 9.90 -9.33 -36.58
C LEU A 585 10.56 -8.86 -37.87
N THR A 586 11.17 -7.67 -37.84
CA THR A 586 12.06 -7.21 -38.92
C THR A 586 13.52 -7.24 -38.45
N VAL A 587 14.42 -7.64 -39.35
CA VAL A 587 15.87 -7.64 -39.14
C VAL A 587 16.51 -6.94 -40.33
N ASP A 588 17.32 -5.92 -40.08
CA ASP A 588 17.92 -5.06 -41.11
C ASP A 588 16.91 -4.50 -42.13
N GLY A 589 15.68 -4.23 -41.67
CA GLY A 589 14.57 -3.73 -42.49
C GLY A 589 13.83 -4.79 -43.31
N ALA A 590 14.20 -6.07 -43.21
CA ALA A 590 13.55 -7.18 -43.90
C ALA A 590 12.65 -8.00 -42.95
N ALA A 591 11.49 -8.41 -43.47
CA ALA A 591 10.56 -9.33 -42.81
C ALA A 591 11.24 -10.67 -42.48
N HIS A 592 11.36 -10.99 -41.19
CA HIS A 592 11.90 -12.29 -40.76
C HIS A 592 10.75 -13.27 -40.50
N PRO A 593 10.65 -14.40 -41.20
CA PRO A 593 9.55 -15.34 -41.02
C PRO A 593 9.57 -15.93 -39.61
N ALA A 594 8.58 -15.55 -38.80
CA ALA A 594 8.41 -16.01 -37.43
C ALA A 594 7.97 -17.48 -37.39
N ARG A 595 8.94 -18.41 -37.39
CA ARG A 595 8.71 -19.74 -36.80
C ARG A 595 8.66 -19.52 -35.28
N GLY A 596 7.54 -19.88 -34.66
CA GLY A 596 7.12 -19.35 -33.36
C GLY A 596 8.19 -19.39 -32.25
N GLY A 597 8.26 -18.29 -31.48
CA GLY A 597 8.97 -18.22 -30.20
C GLY A 597 10.48 -18.52 -30.26
N LEU A 598 11.24 -17.80 -31.09
CA LEU A 598 12.69 -17.96 -31.16
C LEU A 598 13.41 -17.14 -30.08
N GLY A 599 13.94 -17.84 -29.08
CA GLY A 599 14.94 -17.28 -28.17
C GLY A 599 16.32 -17.26 -28.83
N PHE A 600 16.84 -16.06 -29.12
CA PHE A 600 18.25 -15.83 -29.44
C PHE A 600 19.13 -15.72 -28.18
#